data_AF-A0A355C2Y9-F1
#
_entry.id   AF-A0A355C2Y9-F1
#
_cell.length_a   1.000
_cell.length_b   1.000
_cell.length_c   1.000
_cell.angle_alpha   90.00
_cell.angle_beta   90.00
_cell.angle_gamma   90.00
#
_symmetry.space_group_name_H-M   'P 1'
#
loop_
_entity.id
_entity.type
_entity.pdbx_description
1 polymer ?
#
loop_
_entity_poly.entity_id
_entity_poly.type
_entity_poly.pdbx_seq_one_letter_code
_entity_poly.pdbx_strand_id
1 'polypeptide(L)'
;MLAAALALAGCLVSDEPLFDAVTGADAPLAAGRYLACAEPLEEDADCQSLDLTLRDDGAYEFLAQDEEPLIVRFHAIGGSDYVVQFAEDDGEGFRYFWGQMNAGTMKLVMIWCEELPSDLRDRMKRDGLIAQEEGGSTCKALKPEAAVMAAGAYRDGAATSDSLLKLSPAP
;
A
#
# COMPACT_ATOMS: atom_id res chain seq x y z
N MET A 1 13.20 11.37 -14.89
CA MET A 1 12.27 10.92 -15.96
C MET A 1 11.99 9.44 -15.69
N LEU A 2 11.14 9.17 -14.69
CA LEU A 2 10.71 7.81 -14.33
C LEU A 2 9.66 7.35 -15.34
N ALA A 3 10.06 7.23 -16.60
CA ALA A 3 9.30 6.49 -17.59
C ALA A 3 9.52 5.00 -17.32
N ALA A 4 8.99 4.53 -16.20
CA ALA A 4 8.92 3.13 -15.88
C ALA A 4 7.48 2.69 -16.10
N ALA A 5 7.18 2.35 -17.36
CA ALA A 5 6.22 1.30 -17.67
C ALA A 5 6.75 -0.06 -17.12
N LEU A 6 7.09 -0.10 -15.84
CA LEU A 6 7.26 -1.32 -15.07
C LEU A 6 5.85 -1.88 -14.93
N ALA A 7 5.64 -3.00 -15.59
CA ALA A 7 4.38 -3.69 -15.67
C ALA A 7 3.64 -3.65 -14.32
N LEU A 8 2.45 -3.07 -14.32
CA LEU A 8 1.40 -3.21 -13.29
C LEU A 8 0.98 -4.69 -13.07
N ALA A 9 1.71 -5.63 -13.67
CA ALA A 9 1.48 -7.06 -13.62
C ALA A 9 1.78 -7.54 -12.19
N GLY A 10 0.75 -7.98 -11.49
CA GLY A 10 0.93 -8.70 -10.23
C GLY A 10 0.32 -8.06 -9.01
N CYS A 11 0.07 -6.74 -8.98
CA CYS A 11 -0.40 -6.06 -7.78
C CYS A 11 -1.93 -6.05 -7.63
N LEU A 12 -2.39 -5.70 -6.43
CA LEU A 12 -3.78 -5.32 -6.18
C LEU A 12 -3.96 -3.82 -6.46
N VAL A 13 -4.86 -3.50 -7.39
CA VAL A 13 -5.12 -2.12 -7.85
C VAL A 13 -6.61 -1.80 -7.92
N SER A 14 -6.98 -0.53 -8.05
CA SER A 14 -8.34 -0.12 -8.42
C SER A 14 -8.32 1.19 -9.22
N ASP A 15 -9.37 1.44 -10.03
CA ASP A 15 -9.50 2.71 -10.77
C ASP A 15 -10.02 3.83 -9.87
N GLU A 16 -10.91 3.49 -8.93
CA GLU A 16 -11.51 4.42 -7.97
C GLU A 16 -10.93 4.17 -6.58
N PRO A 17 -10.87 5.20 -5.71
CA PRO A 17 -10.39 5.00 -4.35
C PRO A 17 -11.36 4.09 -3.59
N LEU A 18 -10.84 3.04 -2.96
CA LEU A 18 -11.65 2.18 -2.09
C LEU A 18 -11.88 2.83 -0.72
N PHE A 19 -10.96 3.70 -0.29
CA PHE A 19 -11.05 4.42 0.97
C PHE A 19 -11.02 5.93 0.73
N ASP A 20 -11.88 6.64 1.46
CA ASP A 20 -12.10 8.08 1.34
C ASP A 20 -11.78 8.82 2.64
N ALA A 21 -12.20 10.09 2.76
CA ALA A 21 -11.99 10.90 3.96
C ALA A 21 -12.77 10.41 5.19
N VAL A 22 -13.69 9.46 5.05
CA VAL A 22 -14.46 8.88 6.16
C VAL A 22 -13.88 7.52 6.56
N THR A 23 -13.54 6.72 5.56
CA THR A 23 -13.16 5.31 5.73
C THR A 23 -11.65 5.07 5.69
N GLY A 24 -10.86 6.02 5.18
CA GLY A 24 -9.40 5.97 5.11
C GLY A 24 -8.75 7.20 5.73
N ALA A 25 -9.18 7.56 6.95
CA ALA A 25 -8.73 8.73 7.68
C ALA A 25 -7.94 8.38 8.96
N ASP A 26 -7.51 7.13 9.11
CA ASP A 26 -6.65 6.75 10.21
C ASP A 26 -5.29 7.44 10.09
N ALA A 27 -4.74 7.88 11.22
CA ALA A 27 -3.50 8.66 11.27
C ALA A 27 -2.41 7.94 12.08
N PRO A 28 -1.85 6.81 11.58
CA PRO A 28 -0.88 6.01 12.33
C PRO A 28 0.51 6.66 12.47
N LEU A 29 0.84 7.61 11.61
CA LEU A 29 2.14 8.27 11.55
C LEU A 29 2.03 9.72 12.01
N ALA A 30 3.03 10.22 12.75
CA ALA A 30 3.12 11.64 13.01
C ALA A 30 3.54 12.37 11.73
N ALA A 31 3.11 13.62 11.56
CA ALA A 31 3.69 14.48 10.52
C ALA A 31 5.16 14.76 10.85
N GLY A 32 6.01 14.82 9.83
CA GLY A 32 7.45 15.04 9.99
C GLY A 32 8.29 14.30 8.97
N ARG A 33 9.60 14.20 9.25
CA ARG A 33 10.58 13.57 8.36
C ARG A 33 10.74 12.09 8.67
N TYR A 34 10.82 11.30 7.61
CA TYR A 34 11.03 9.87 7.65
C TYR A 34 12.12 9.44 6.66
N LEU A 35 12.77 8.33 6.96
CA LEU A 35 13.59 7.58 6.03
C LEU A 35 12.79 6.38 5.53
N ALA A 36 12.69 6.24 4.21
CA ALA A 36 12.09 5.12 3.52
C ALA A 36 13.18 4.22 2.98
N CYS A 37 13.31 3.02 3.54
CA CYS A 37 14.35 2.06 3.20
C CYS A 37 13.71 0.77 2.68
N ALA A 38 14.16 0.27 1.53
CA ALA A 38 13.80 -1.09 1.12
C ALA A 38 14.47 -2.10 2.05
N GLU A 39 13.74 -3.12 2.48
CA GLU A 39 14.29 -4.28 3.19
C GLU A 39 14.05 -5.56 2.35
N PRO A 40 15.03 -6.48 2.27
CA PRO A 40 16.37 -6.38 2.86
C PRO A 40 17.21 -5.25 2.24
N LEU A 41 17.99 -4.57 3.08
CA LEU A 41 18.91 -3.54 2.63
C LEU A 41 20.03 -4.20 1.82
N GLU A 42 20.15 -3.84 0.54
CA GLU A 42 21.32 -4.18 -0.27
C GLU A 42 22.52 -3.33 0.17
N GLU A 43 23.76 -3.78 -0.08
CA GLU A 43 25.00 -3.12 0.41
C GLU A 43 25.10 -1.63 0.03
N ASP A 44 24.49 -1.23 -1.08
CA ASP A 44 24.49 0.13 -1.62
C ASP A 44 23.08 0.77 -1.64
N ALA A 45 22.12 0.24 -0.88
CA ALA A 45 20.76 0.77 -0.87
C ALA A 45 20.67 2.10 -0.07
N ASP A 46 20.49 3.20 -0.80
CA ASP A 46 20.21 4.51 -0.20
C ASP A 46 18.74 4.58 0.24
N CYS A 47 18.52 4.89 1.53
CA CYS A 47 17.19 5.23 2.02
C CYS A 47 16.77 6.61 1.48
N GLN A 48 15.52 6.73 1.04
CA GLN A 48 14.95 7.98 0.57
C GLN A 48 14.42 8.80 1.74
N SER A 49 14.71 10.11 1.77
CA SER A 49 14.07 11.01 2.74
C SER A 49 12.67 11.37 2.27
N LEU A 50 11.69 11.26 3.16
CA LEU A 50 10.29 11.63 2.93
C LEU A 50 9.83 12.64 3.98
N ASP A 51 9.22 13.74 3.54
CA ASP A 51 8.44 14.63 4.40
C ASP A 51 6.97 14.18 4.36
N LEU A 52 6.38 13.90 5.52
CA LEU A 52 5.00 13.47 5.69
C LEU A 52 4.17 14.60 6.29
N THR A 53 3.12 15.01 5.58
CA THR A 53 2.14 16.00 6.07
C THR A 53 0.76 15.37 6.16
N LEU A 54 0.10 15.49 7.30
CA LEU A 54 -1.30 15.07 7.47
C LEU A 54 -2.22 16.21 7.04
N ARG A 55 -3.13 15.93 6.11
CA ARG A 55 -4.15 16.87 5.62
C ARG A 55 -5.38 16.87 6.52
N ASP A 56 -6.19 17.91 6.38
CA ASP A 56 -7.46 18.06 7.12
C ASP A 56 -8.50 16.96 6.79
N ASP A 57 -8.38 16.32 5.63
CA ASP A 57 -9.25 15.22 5.19
C ASP A 57 -8.72 13.82 5.58
N GLY A 58 -7.73 13.77 6.48
CA GLY A 58 -7.13 12.54 7.01
C GLY A 58 -6.18 11.81 6.06
N ALA A 59 -5.98 12.31 4.83
CA ALA A 59 -4.94 11.78 3.95
C ALA A 59 -3.56 12.33 4.32
N TYR A 60 -2.52 11.59 3.99
CA TYR A 60 -1.15 12.06 4.05
C TYR A 60 -0.67 12.50 2.66
N GLU A 61 0.17 13.52 2.65
CA GLU A 61 1.04 13.86 1.53
C GLU A 61 2.44 13.35 1.85
N PHE A 62 2.92 12.42 1.04
CA PHE A 62 4.27 11.88 1.11
C PHE A 62 5.10 12.59 0.06
N LEU A 63 6.05 13.42 0.48
CA LEU A 63 6.90 14.19 -0.43
C LEU A 63 8.33 13.69 -0.34
N ALA A 64 8.82 13.10 -1.44
CA ALA A 64 10.23 12.85 -1.63
C ALA A 64 10.94 14.05 -2.24
N GLN A 65 12.27 14.08 -2.12
CA GLN A 65 13.10 15.12 -2.75
C GLN A 65 12.92 15.09 -4.28
N ASP A 66 12.60 16.24 -4.85
CA ASP A 66 12.44 16.46 -6.30
C ASP A 66 11.33 15.64 -6.98
N GLU A 67 10.36 15.13 -6.21
CA GLU A 67 9.18 14.40 -6.71
C GLU A 67 7.87 15.15 -6.38
N GLU A 68 6.78 14.73 -7.02
CA GLU A 68 5.44 15.24 -6.69
C GLU A 68 4.90 14.55 -5.43
N PRO A 69 4.03 15.22 -4.62
CA PRO A 69 3.47 14.60 -3.43
C PRO A 69 2.56 13.42 -3.77
N LEU A 70 2.83 12.27 -3.15
CA LEU A 70 1.95 11.10 -3.21
C LEU A 70 0.84 11.22 -2.16
N ILE A 71 -0.41 10.99 -2.56
CA ILE A 71 -1.54 10.98 -1.63
C ILE A 71 -1.74 9.57 -1.08
N VAL A 72 -1.70 9.45 0.25
CA VAL A 72 -1.77 8.18 0.97
C VAL A 72 -2.90 8.19 1.99
N ARG A 73 -3.71 7.14 2.02
CA ARG A 73 -4.76 6.93 3.04
C ARG A 73 -4.52 5.64 3.80
N PHE A 74 -4.89 5.64 5.08
CA PHE A 74 -4.78 4.48 5.95
C PHE A 74 -6.17 4.08 6.45
N HIS A 75 -6.44 2.78 6.40
CA HIS A 75 -7.63 2.16 6.97
C HIS A 75 -7.20 1.05 7.93
N ALA A 76 -7.53 1.18 9.21
CA ALA A 76 -7.19 0.21 10.23
C ALA A 76 -7.97 -1.10 10.04
N ILE A 77 -7.26 -2.23 10.04
CA ILE A 77 -7.85 -3.58 9.94
C ILE A 77 -7.67 -4.41 11.22
N GLY A 78 -7.25 -3.76 12.30
CA GLY A 78 -7.14 -4.31 13.65
C GLY A 78 -5.73 -4.21 14.21
N GLY A 79 -5.63 -3.94 15.53
CA GLY A 79 -4.34 -3.84 16.21
C GLY A 79 -3.47 -2.71 15.64
N SER A 80 -2.29 -3.07 15.15
CA SER A 80 -1.31 -2.16 14.55
C SER A 80 -1.24 -2.31 13.02
N ASP A 81 -2.23 -2.94 12.40
CA ASP A 81 -2.25 -3.28 10.99
C ASP A 81 -3.27 -2.45 10.21
N TYR A 82 -2.88 -2.06 9.00
CA TYR A 82 -3.61 -1.13 8.13
C TYR A 82 -3.63 -1.65 6.70
N VAL A 83 -4.69 -1.31 5.97
CA VAL A 83 -4.64 -1.18 4.51
C VAL A 83 -4.14 0.22 4.22
N VAL A 84 -3.17 0.33 3.32
CA VAL A 84 -2.61 1.61 2.88
C VAL A 84 -2.90 1.77 1.39
N GLN A 85 -3.60 2.85 1.05
CA GLN A 85 -3.99 3.19 -0.32
C GLN A 85 -3.12 4.35 -0.81
N PHE A 86 -2.37 4.12 -1.88
CA PHE A 86 -1.61 5.13 -2.59
C PHE A 86 -2.38 5.51 -3.87
N ALA A 87 -2.58 6.81 -4.10
CA ALA A 87 -2.98 7.30 -5.42
C ALA A 87 -1.77 7.22 -6.38
N GLU A 88 -2.00 6.81 -7.62
CA GLU A 88 -0.96 6.88 -8.67
C GLU A 88 -0.77 8.33 -9.16
N ASP A 89 0.43 8.65 -9.67
CA ASP A 89 0.87 10.01 -10.02
C ASP A 89 -0.03 10.70 -11.07
N ASP A 90 -0.66 9.93 -11.96
CA ASP A 90 -1.58 10.42 -12.98
C ASP A 90 -3.03 10.59 -12.47
N GLY A 91 -3.30 10.15 -11.23
CA GLY A 91 -4.63 10.13 -10.64
C GLY A 91 -5.58 9.11 -11.29
N GLU A 92 -5.09 8.22 -12.15
CA GLU A 92 -5.89 7.25 -12.90
C GLU A 92 -5.99 5.88 -12.22
N GLY A 93 -5.44 5.73 -11.01
CA GLY A 93 -5.56 4.49 -10.26
C GLY A 93 -5.04 4.56 -8.83
N PHE A 94 -5.20 3.44 -8.14
CA PHE A 94 -4.80 3.27 -6.74
C PHE A 94 -4.11 1.93 -6.54
N ARG A 95 -3.09 1.93 -5.68
CA ARG A 95 -2.35 0.73 -5.25
C ARG A 95 -2.51 0.49 -3.77
N TYR A 96 -2.50 -0.79 -3.40
CA TYR A 96 -2.76 -1.21 -2.03
C TYR A 96 -1.57 -1.93 -1.41
N PHE A 97 -1.31 -1.56 -0.16
CA PHE A 97 -0.26 -2.14 0.66
C PHE A 97 -0.88 -2.62 1.98
N TRP A 98 -0.29 -3.66 2.56
CA TRP A 98 -0.44 -3.92 3.98
C TRP A 98 0.59 -3.07 4.74
N GLY A 99 0.12 -2.30 5.72
CA GLY A 99 0.94 -1.51 6.61
C GLY A 99 0.92 -2.07 8.02
N GLN A 100 2.08 -2.17 8.67
CA GLN A 100 2.18 -2.54 10.08
C GLN A 100 3.01 -1.53 10.87
N MET A 101 2.41 -0.97 11.92
CA MET A 101 3.08 -0.08 12.86
C MET A 101 3.78 -0.84 13.98
N ASN A 102 5.03 -0.47 14.26
CA ASN A 102 5.74 -0.92 15.45
C ASN A 102 6.73 0.16 15.93
N ALA A 103 6.60 0.59 17.18
CA ALA A 103 7.52 1.54 17.82
C ALA A 103 7.83 2.81 16.98
N GLY A 104 6.80 3.41 16.36
CA GLY A 104 6.92 4.61 15.52
C GLY A 104 7.47 4.37 14.11
N THR A 105 7.76 3.11 13.76
CA THR A 105 8.17 2.68 12.42
C THR A 105 6.99 2.01 11.72
N MET A 106 6.82 2.27 10.42
CA MET A 106 5.86 1.56 9.56
C MET A 106 6.60 0.59 8.65
N LYS A 107 6.13 -0.64 8.56
CA LYS A 107 6.44 -1.55 7.45
C LYS A 107 5.32 -1.47 6.43
N LEU A 108 5.65 -1.37 5.15
CA LEU A 108 4.73 -1.37 4.04
C LEU A 108 5.10 -2.52 3.10
N VAL A 109 4.15 -3.40 2.84
CA VAL A 109 4.29 -4.50 1.89
C VAL A 109 3.27 -4.31 0.79
N MET A 110 3.74 -4.20 -0.46
CA MET A 110 2.83 -4.13 -1.61
C MET A 110 2.03 -5.42 -1.69
N ILE A 111 0.71 -5.29 -1.87
CA ILE A 111 -0.15 -6.46 -2.00
C ILE A 111 -0.02 -6.97 -3.43
N TRP A 112 0.68 -8.08 -3.58
CA TRP A 112 0.78 -8.82 -4.83
C TRP A 112 -0.35 -9.84 -4.88
N CYS A 113 -1.19 -9.76 -5.92
CA CYS A 113 -2.27 -10.71 -6.07
C CYS A 113 -1.77 -12.14 -6.17
N GLU A 114 -0.64 -12.40 -6.84
CA GLU A 114 -0.08 -13.75 -6.94
C GLU A 114 0.39 -14.34 -5.60
N GLU A 115 0.83 -13.49 -4.66
CA GLU A 115 1.22 -13.88 -3.30
C GLU A 115 0.00 -14.22 -2.41
N LEU A 116 -1.21 -13.78 -2.78
CA LEU A 116 -2.41 -14.15 -2.03
C LEU A 116 -2.71 -15.65 -2.14
N PRO A 117 -3.27 -16.29 -1.11
CA PRO A 117 -3.77 -17.66 -1.23
C PRO A 117 -4.78 -17.81 -2.38
N SER A 118 -4.66 -18.90 -3.15
CA SER A 118 -5.53 -19.11 -4.32
C SER A 118 -7.01 -19.25 -3.93
N ASP A 119 -7.30 -19.91 -2.82
CA ASP A 119 -8.66 -20.05 -2.28
C ASP A 119 -9.25 -18.70 -1.83
N LEU A 120 -8.41 -17.81 -1.28
CA LEU A 120 -8.78 -16.44 -0.95
C LEU A 120 -9.13 -15.66 -2.23
N ARG A 121 -8.29 -15.73 -3.27
CA ARG A 121 -8.57 -15.08 -4.56
C ARG A 121 -9.84 -15.60 -5.20
N ASP A 122 -10.03 -16.91 -5.24
CA ASP A 122 -11.22 -17.55 -5.82
C ASP A 122 -12.49 -17.12 -5.08
N ARG A 123 -12.42 -17.03 -3.74
CA ARG A 123 -13.50 -16.48 -2.93
C ARG A 123 -13.79 -15.03 -3.28
N MET A 124 -12.77 -14.15 -3.29
CA MET A 124 -12.97 -12.74 -3.61
C MET A 124 -13.53 -12.54 -5.02
N LYS A 125 -13.10 -13.34 -6.00
CA LYS A 125 -13.62 -13.32 -7.36
C LYS A 125 -15.08 -13.76 -7.42
N ARG A 126 -15.42 -14.88 -6.78
CA ARG A 126 -16.80 -15.39 -6.69
C ARG A 126 -17.73 -14.39 -6.02
N ASP A 127 -17.25 -13.71 -4.99
CA ASP A 127 -18.04 -12.76 -4.19
C ASP A 127 -18.08 -11.36 -4.85
N GLY A 128 -17.46 -11.19 -6.03
CA GLY A 128 -17.46 -9.94 -6.80
C GLY A 128 -16.67 -8.82 -6.14
N LEU A 129 -15.66 -9.16 -5.34
CA LEU A 129 -14.77 -8.21 -4.66
C LEU A 129 -13.56 -7.84 -5.52
N ILE A 130 -13.11 -8.76 -6.38
CA ILE A 130 -12.04 -8.51 -7.36
C ILE A 130 -12.47 -8.94 -8.77
N ALA A 131 -11.86 -8.30 -9.77
CA ALA A 131 -11.74 -8.82 -11.12
C ALA A 131 -10.27 -9.18 -11.38
N GLN A 132 -10.04 -10.30 -12.06
CA GLN A 132 -8.70 -10.69 -12.51
C GLN A 132 -8.75 -10.89 -14.02
N GLU A 133 -7.83 -10.27 -14.74
CA GLU A 133 -7.72 -10.42 -16.18
C GLU A 133 -7.34 -11.88 -16.54
N GLU A 134 -7.89 -12.42 -17.62
CA GLU A 134 -7.53 -13.76 -18.08
C GLU A 134 -6.05 -13.81 -18.47
N GLY A 135 -5.28 -14.60 -17.74
CA GLY A 135 -3.82 -14.71 -17.93
C GLY A 135 -3.00 -13.59 -17.27
N GLY A 136 -3.63 -12.67 -16.55
CA GLY A 136 -2.96 -11.60 -15.81
C GLY A 136 -2.62 -11.99 -14.36
N SER A 137 -1.50 -11.48 -13.85
CA SER A 137 -1.11 -11.59 -12.44
C SER A 137 -1.71 -10.48 -11.55
N THR A 138 -2.30 -9.45 -12.15
CA THR A 138 -2.92 -8.30 -11.46
C THR A 138 -4.36 -8.60 -11.04
N CYS A 139 -4.74 -8.12 -9.86
CA CYS A 139 -6.13 -8.14 -9.42
C CYS A 139 -6.65 -6.72 -9.25
N LYS A 140 -7.78 -6.44 -9.88
CA LYS A 140 -8.51 -5.21 -9.73
C LYS A 140 -9.52 -5.35 -8.60
N ALA A 141 -9.25 -4.70 -7.48
CA ALA A 141 -10.19 -4.56 -6.38
C ALA A 141 -11.37 -3.68 -6.82
N LEU A 142 -12.57 -4.19 -6.60
CA LEU A 142 -13.84 -3.53 -6.94
C LEU A 142 -14.52 -2.96 -5.70
N LYS A 143 -14.12 -3.43 -4.50
CA LYS A 143 -14.71 -3.03 -3.22
C LYS A 143 -13.66 -3.01 -2.10
N PRO A 144 -13.87 -2.21 -1.04
CA PRO A 144 -12.91 -2.07 0.06
C PRO A 144 -12.60 -3.39 0.77
N GLU A 145 -13.59 -4.29 0.85
CA GLU A 145 -13.43 -5.61 1.48
C GLU A 145 -12.33 -6.44 0.80
N ALA A 146 -12.09 -6.28 -0.50
CA ALA A 146 -10.98 -6.95 -1.19
C ALA A 146 -9.63 -6.54 -0.61
N ALA A 147 -9.40 -5.24 -0.42
CA ALA A 147 -8.14 -4.71 0.10
C ALA A 147 -7.96 -5.10 1.58
N VAL A 148 -9.03 -5.06 2.38
CA VAL A 148 -9.00 -5.52 3.78
C VAL A 148 -8.68 -7.00 3.88
N MET A 149 -9.32 -7.85 3.06
CA MET A 149 -9.06 -9.29 3.06
C MET A 149 -7.64 -9.61 2.59
N ALA A 150 -7.15 -8.91 1.57
CA ALA A 150 -5.80 -9.09 1.06
C ALA A 150 -4.74 -8.66 2.09
N ALA A 151 -4.87 -7.48 2.69
CA ALA A 151 -3.96 -7.05 3.77
C ALA A 151 -4.03 -7.97 4.99
N GLY A 152 -5.22 -8.48 5.32
CA GLY A 152 -5.41 -9.50 6.35
C GLY A 152 -4.60 -10.78 6.08
N ALA A 153 -4.44 -11.19 4.81
CA ALA A 153 -3.62 -12.36 4.47
C ALA A 153 -2.14 -12.15 4.81
N TYR A 154 -1.59 -10.94 4.62
CA TYR A 154 -0.22 -10.62 5.03
C TYR A 154 -0.08 -10.53 6.55
N ARG A 155 -1.04 -9.86 7.22
CA ARG A 155 -1.09 -9.81 8.69
C ARG A 155 -1.06 -11.20 9.31
N ASP A 156 -1.85 -12.11 8.76
CA ASP A 156 -2.01 -13.48 9.27
C ASP A 156 -0.89 -14.43 8.80
N GLY A 157 0.06 -13.95 7.99
CA GLY A 157 1.17 -14.72 7.44
C GLY A 157 0.77 -15.74 6.37
N ALA A 158 -0.44 -15.64 5.83
CA ALA A 158 -0.93 -16.47 4.73
C ALA A 158 -0.39 -16.00 3.36
N ALA A 159 -0.03 -14.73 3.25
CA ALA A 159 0.75 -14.14 2.17
C ALA A 159 2.05 -13.57 2.73
N THR A 160 3.13 -13.63 1.97
CA THR A 160 4.45 -13.14 2.34
C THR A 160 5.10 -12.46 1.15
N SER A 161 5.86 -11.40 1.39
CA SER A 161 6.71 -10.79 0.36
C SER A 161 8.17 -10.83 0.79
N ASP A 162 9.05 -11.04 -0.19
CA ASP A 162 10.50 -11.05 0.02
C ASP A 162 11.08 -9.62 0.12
N SER A 163 10.26 -8.60 -0.17
CA SER A 163 10.64 -7.19 -0.10
C SER A 163 9.59 -6.37 0.64
N LEU A 164 10.04 -5.37 1.39
CA LEU A 164 9.16 -4.39 2.03
C LEU A 164 9.80 -3.01 2.05
N LEU A 165 8.98 -1.98 2.21
CA LEU A 165 9.45 -0.62 2.48
C LEU A 165 9.26 -0.31 3.96
N LYS A 166 10.32 0.18 4.61
CA LYS A 166 10.27 0.59 6.01
C LYS A 166 10.39 2.10 6.13
N LEU A 167 9.42 2.71 6.80
CA LEU A 167 9.41 4.13 7.14
C LEU A 167 9.81 4.29 8.61
N SER A 168 10.96 4.92 8.86
CA SER A 168 11.44 5.20 10.21
C SER A 168 11.57 6.72 10.41
N PRO A 169 11.25 7.29 11.59
CA PRO A 169 11.45 8.71 11.84
C PRO A 169 12.91 9.12 11.57
N ALA A 170 13.10 10.20 10.83
CA ALA A 170 14.43 10.76 10.60
C ALA A 170 14.87 11.60 11.82
N PRO A 171 16.18 11.62 12.14
CA PRO A 171 16.73 12.41 13.24
C PRO A 171 16.67 13.93 13.02
#